data_AF-A0A848M1L6-F1
#
_entry.id   AF-A0A848M1L6-F1
#
_cell.length_a   1.000
_cell.length_b   1.000
_cell.length_c   1.000
_cell.angle_alpha   90.00
_cell.angle_beta   90.00
_cell.angle_gamma   90.00
#
_symmetry.space_group_name_H-M   'P 1'
#
loop_
_entity.id
_entity.type
_entity.pdbx_description
1 polymer ?
#
loop_
_entity_poly.entity_id
_entity_poly.type
_entity_poly.pdbx_seq_one_letter_code
_entity_poly.pdbx_strand_id
1 'polypeptide(L)'
;WAGSGPNASDRLVVRSRDLLFSAAVLQNGASSSGLRVASLPVSLRRGQVLQVVCPGAMRWGYARLSADVPASGSTTLLPLGPATGTFPDLGAVFDEPCFNGAAGLPARVFKVDVHDYSVRMVDDDGVPGTAERPYLFRAHGLGTRPDALGEPVAEGIEALRVTFLREDGTAFVPTWDAANPPPEYETPSGSPLRRNLNPANVRAVRLRMVARASRADSVMREAGLEAAIPALPGEPRLPAPAGFRRFLYETTILPRNLRSREMPLPAYSQDTTPGACQGRAPADGLLCAGG
;
A
#
# COMPACT_ATOMS: atom_id res chain seq x y z
N TRP A 1 1.99 4.03 -12.86
CA TRP A 1 3.43 3.75 -12.97
C TRP A 1 3.92 4.49 -14.19
N ALA A 2 4.30 5.75 -14.03
CA ALA A 2 4.87 6.57 -15.10
C ALA A 2 6.01 7.35 -14.46
N GLY A 3 7.15 6.68 -14.35
CA GLY A 3 8.42 7.34 -14.10
C GLY A 3 9.19 7.47 -15.41
N SER A 4 10.07 8.46 -15.54
CA SER A 4 10.89 8.75 -16.72
C SER A 4 11.95 7.69 -17.09
N GLY A 5 12.00 6.54 -16.39
CA GLY A 5 12.89 5.42 -16.71
C GLY A 5 12.13 4.08 -16.81
N PRO A 6 12.58 3.14 -17.65
CA PRO A 6 11.98 1.81 -17.72
C PRO A 6 12.12 1.14 -16.35
N ASN A 7 10.99 0.71 -15.79
CA ASN A 7 10.91 -0.04 -14.52
C ASN A 7 11.20 0.75 -13.24
N ALA A 8 10.93 2.07 -13.23
CA ALA A 8 11.04 2.90 -12.03
C ALA A 8 9.81 3.81 -11.85
N SER A 9 9.50 4.16 -10.60
CA SER A 9 8.35 5.02 -10.25
C SER A 9 8.75 6.16 -9.34
N ASP A 10 8.17 7.34 -9.58
CA ASP A 10 8.31 8.55 -8.75
C ASP A 10 7.29 8.62 -7.60
N ARG A 11 6.62 7.49 -7.39
CA ARG A 11 5.53 7.31 -6.43
C ARG A 11 5.68 5.96 -5.75
N LEU A 12 5.55 5.93 -4.44
CA LEU A 12 5.50 4.71 -3.64
C LEU A 12 4.10 4.58 -3.03
N VAL A 13 3.39 3.50 -3.34
CA VAL A 13 2.11 3.20 -2.68
C VAL A 13 2.27 1.96 -1.82
N VAL A 14 2.20 2.16 -0.51
CA VAL A 14 2.18 1.09 0.49
C VAL A 14 0.74 0.84 0.90
N ARG A 15 0.37 -0.44 0.95
CA ARG A 15 -0.95 -0.87 1.43
C ARG A 15 -0.77 -1.90 2.52
N SER A 16 -1.40 -1.67 3.66
CA SER A 16 -1.30 -2.55 4.82
C SER A 16 -2.64 -2.64 5.51
N ARG A 17 -2.94 -3.81 6.08
CA ARG A 17 -4.11 -3.96 6.93
C ARG A 17 -3.89 -3.16 8.22
N ASP A 18 -4.91 -2.41 8.63
CA ASP A 18 -4.98 -1.80 9.95
C ASP A 18 -5.22 -2.92 10.98
N LEU A 19 -4.22 -3.20 11.81
CA LEU A 19 -4.30 -4.28 12.80
C LEU A 19 -5.29 -3.97 13.93
N LEU A 20 -5.64 -2.70 14.12
CA LEU A 20 -6.54 -2.26 15.19
C LEU A 20 -8.00 -2.21 14.71
N PHE A 21 -8.25 -2.37 13.42
CA PHE A 21 -9.59 -2.35 12.86
C PHE A 21 -10.03 -3.75 12.41
N SER A 22 -11.12 -4.22 13.01
CA SER A 22 -11.93 -5.27 12.40
C SER A 22 -13.41 -5.08 12.73
N ALA A 23 -14.28 -5.53 11.83
CA ALA A 23 -15.72 -5.57 12.05
C ALA A 23 -16.31 -6.88 11.54
N ALA A 24 -17.30 -7.42 12.23
CA ALA A 24 -18.02 -8.61 11.81
C ALA A 24 -19.18 -8.24 10.90
N VAL A 25 -19.26 -8.87 9.73
CA VAL A 25 -20.41 -8.77 8.83
C VAL A 25 -21.59 -9.51 9.46
N LEU A 26 -22.75 -8.85 9.47
CA LEU A 26 -24.00 -9.43 9.95
C LEU A 26 -24.53 -10.50 9.00
N GLN A 27 -25.41 -11.36 9.51
CA GLN A 27 -26.12 -12.33 8.67
C GLN A 27 -26.95 -11.61 7.60
N ASN A 28 -26.85 -12.08 6.35
CA ASN A 28 -27.38 -11.42 5.15
C ASN A 28 -26.93 -9.96 5.02
N GLY A 29 -25.74 -9.66 5.55
CA GLY A 29 -25.20 -8.32 5.63
C GLY A 29 -24.32 -7.92 4.44
N ALA A 30 -23.92 -8.85 3.58
CA ALA A 30 -23.06 -8.55 2.44
C ALA A 30 -23.83 -8.45 1.12
N SER A 31 -23.40 -7.52 0.29
CA SER A 31 -23.75 -7.43 -1.13
C SER A 31 -22.62 -6.72 -1.88
N SER A 32 -22.69 -6.75 -3.21
CA SER A 32 -21.80 -5.97 -4.08
C SER A 32 -21.89 -4.45 -3.87
N SER A 33 -22.95 -3.93 -3.22
CA SER A 33 -23.16 -2.51 -2.96
C SER A 33 -22.96 -2.08 -1.50
N GLY A 34 -22.85 -3.03 -0.56
CA GLY A 34 -22.78 -2.69 0.85
C GLY A 34 -22.42 -3.84 1.78
N LEU A 35 -21.88 -3.49 2.96
CA LEU A 35 -21.64 -4.44 4.06
C LEU A 35 -22.32 -3.93 5.32
N ARG A 36 -23.19 -4.72 5.94
CA ARG A 36 -23.79 -4.43 7.24
C ARG A 36 -22.94 -5.07 8.33
N VAL A 37 -22.47 -4.25 9.27
CA VAL A 37 -21.67 -4.69 10.41
C VAL A 37 -22.38 -4.37 11.72
N ALA A 38 -22.14 -5.16 12.77
CA ALA A 38 -22.84 -5.01 14.05
C ALA A 38 -22.52 -3.69 14.77
N SER A 39 -21.28 -3.23 14.64
CA SER A 39 -20.77 -1.99 15.20
C SER A 39 -19.57 -1.53 14.41
N LEU A 40 -19.27 -0.24 14.47
CA LEU A 40 -18.12 0.37 13.82
C LEU A 40 -17.32 1.17 14.87
N PRO A 41 -16.14 0.69 15.31
CA PRO A 41 -15.40 1.28 16.43
C PRO A 41 -14.77 2.65 16.10
N VAL A 42 -14.53 2.93 14.82
CA VAL A 42 -13.90 4.17 14.35
C VAL A 42 -14.59 4.66 13.08
N SER A 43 -14.66 5.97 12.89
CA SER A 43 -15.22 6.55 11.68
C SER A 43 -14.36 6.16 10.47
N LEU A 44 -15.02 5.76 9.40
CA LEU A 44 -14.41 5.47 8.11
C LEU A 44 -14.69 6.60 7.12
N ARG A 45 -13.78 6.79 6.18
CA ARG A 45 -13.85 7.85 5.18
C ARG A 45 -14.06 7.28 3.79
N ARG A 46 -14.78 8.01 2.95
CA ARG A 46 -14.92 7.76 1.53
C ARG A 46 -13.54 7.53 0.90
N GLY A 47 -13.44 6.50 0.06
CA GLY A 47 -12.22 6.13 -0.65
C GLY A 47 -11.23 5.28 0.14
N GLN A 48 -11.48 4.99 1.42
CA GLN A 48 -10.75 3.95 2.14
C GLN A 48 -11.05 2.57 1.54
N VAL A 49 -10.04 1.71 1.57
CA VAL A 49 -10.14 0.33 1.06
C VAL A 49 -10.47 -0.59 2.22
N LEU A 50 -11.45 -1.46 2.00
CA LEU A 50 -11.84 -2.53 2.91
C LEU A 50 -11.46 -3.86 2.29
N GLN A 51 -10.87 -4.74 3.10
CA GLN A 51 -10.71 -6.14 2.76
C GLN A 51 -11.76 -6.94 3.53
N VAL A 52 -12.57 -7.73 2.82
CA VAL A 52 -13.51 -8.65 3.45
C VAL A 52 -12.96 -10.06 3.30
N VAL A 53 -12.96 -10.82 4.37
CA VAL A 53 -12.42 -12.18 4.41
C VAL A 53 -13.50 -13.11 4.96
N CYS A 54 -13.80 -14.17 4.21
CA CYS A 54 -14.70 -15.23 4.65
C CYS A 54 -14.09 -16.01 5.82
N PRO A 55 -14.93 -16.67 6.65
CA PRO A 55 -14.44 -17.57 7.70
C PRO A 55 -13.41 -18.59 7.16
N GLY A 56 -12.36 -18.85 7.93
CA GLY A 56 -11.25 -19.72 7.50
C GLY A 56 -10.38 -19.16 6.36
N ALA A 57 -10.55 -17.88 5.99
CA ALA A 57 -9.86 -17.24 4.88
C ALA A 57 -10.00 -17.95 3.52
N MET A 58 -11.06 -18.75 3.35
CA MET A 58 -11.31 -19.50 2.11
C MET A 58 -11.49 -18.59 0.89
N ARG A 59 -11.95 -17.36 1.11
CA ARG A 59 -12.14 -16.34 0.09
C ARG A 59 -11.97 -14.95 0.67
N TRP A 60 -11.51 -14.02 -0.17
CA TRP A 60 -11.39 -12.61 0.18
C TRP A 60 -11.73 -11.72 -1.01
N GLY A 61 -12.12 -10.49 -0.72
CA GLY A 61 -12.30 -9.44 -1.71
C GLY A 61 -11.91 -8.09 -1.15
N TYR A 62 -11.83 -7.10 -2.04
CA TYR A 62 -11.58 -5.71 -1.70
C TYR A 62 -12.69 -4.85 -2.25
N ALA A 63 -13.05 -3.79 -1.52
CA ALA A 63 -13.90 -2.73 -2.04
C ALA A 63 -13.48 -1.38 -1.48
N ARG A 64 -13.87 -0.31 -2.17
CA ARG A 64 -13.74 1.06 -1.67
C ARG A 64 -15.05 1.53 -1.05
N LEU A 65 -14.95 2.30 0.04
CA LEU A 65 -16.10 3.02 0.58
C LEU A 65 -16.54 4.14 -0.36
N SER A 66 -17.84 4.20 -0.67
CA SER A 66 -18.42 5.25 -1.51
C SER A 66 -18.83 6.51 -0.74
N ALA A 67 -18.93 6.44 0.59
CA ALA A 67 -19.25 7.57 1.46
C ALA A 67 -18.48 7.52 2.79
N ASP A 68 -18.46 8.65 3.50
CA ASP A 68 -18.02 8.71 4.90
C ASP A 68 -19.02 7.96 5.79
N VAL A 69 -18.53 7.22 6.78
CA VAL A 69 -19.34 6.45 7.72
C VAL A 69 -18.88 6.77 9.15
N PRO A 70 -19.72 7.36 10.01
CA PRO A 70 -19.35 7.67 11.38
C PRO A 70 -19.22 6.39 12.23
N ALA A 71 -18.37 6.44 13.26
CA ALA A 71 -18.34 5.40 14.29
C ALA A 71 -19.73 5.21 14.91
N SER A 72 -20.08 3.96 15.23
CA SER A 72 -21.39 3.61 15.76
C SER A 72 -21.31 2.36 16.63
N GLY A 73 -21.99 2.39 17.77
CA GLY A 73 -22.18 1.21 18.62
C GLY A 73 -23.30 0.27 18.14
N SER A 74 -23.94 0.56 17.00
CA SER A 74 -25.07 -0.19 16.46
C SER A 74 -24.84 -0.60 14.99
N THR A 75 -25.78 -1.38 14.47
CA THR A 75 -25.76 -1.87 13.09
C THR A 75 -25.52 -0.74 12.11
N THR A 76 -24.45 -0.87 11.33
CA THR A 76 -23.98 0.17 10.41
C THR A 76 -23.82 -0.39 9.01
N LEU A 77 -24.31 0.33 8.01
CA LEU A 77 -24.09 0.02 6.60
C LEU A 77 -22.80 0.71 6.14
N LEU A 78 -21.89 -0.07 5.57
CA LEU A 78 -20.69 0.38 4.88
C LEU A 78 -21.01 0.42 3.38
N PRO A 79 -21.30 1.59 2.78
CA PRO A 79 -21.66 1.68 1.37
C PRO A 79 -20.41 1.50 0.52
N LEU A 80 -20.48 0.62 -0.48
CA LEU A 80 -19.37 0.29 -1.36
C LEU A 80 -19.47 1.03 -2.70
N GLY A 81 -18.32 1.29 -3.31
CA GLY A 81 -18.24 1.71 -4.70
C GLY A 81 -18.56 0.55 -5.66
N PRO A 82 -18.86 0.86 -6.94
CA PRO A 82 -19.15 -0.18 -7.93
C PRO A 82 -17.95 -1.09 -8.13
N ALA A 83 -18.21 -2.39 -8.23
CA ALA A 83 -17.18 -3.38 -8.53
C ALA A 83 -16.66 -3.20 -9.97
N THR A 84 -15.34 -3.28 -10.12
CA THR A 84 -14.67 -3.21 -11.44
C THR A 84 -14.01 -4.53 -11.83
N GLY A 85 -13.94 -5.50 -10.90
CA GLY A 85 -13.18 -6.74 -11.08
C GLY A 85 -11.66 -6.54 -11.03
N THR A 86 -11.20 -5.31 -10.75
CA THR A 86 -9.80 -4.99 -10.50
C THR A 86 -9.64 -4.41 -9.10
N PHE A 87 -8.50 -4.69 -8.47
CA PHE A 87 -8.19 -4.07 -7.19
C PHE A 87 -8.17 -2.54 -7.33
N PRO A 88 -8.74 -1.77 -6.38
CA PRO A 88 -9.32 -2.19 -5.09
C PRO A 88 -10.82 -2.55 -5.11
N ASP A 89 -11.48 -2.57 -6.27
CA ASP A 89 -12.93 -2.78 -6.42
C ASP A 89 -13.26 -4.19 -6.92
N LEU A 90 -12.83 -5.19 -6.16
CA LEU A 90 -13.19 -6.60 -6.37
C LEU A 90 -14.56 -6.95 -5.76
N GLY A 91 -15.38 -5.96 -5.40
CA GLY A 91 -16.60 -6.13 -4.60
C GLY A 91 -17.68 -7.03 -5.20
N ALA A 92 -17.59 -7.42 -6.47
CA ALA A 92 -18.51 -8.37 -7.12
C ALA A 92 -18.51 -9.74 -6.45
N VAL A 93 -17.44 -10.10 -5.72
CA VAL A 93 -17.37 -11.38 -5.00
C VAL A 93 -18.22 -11.41 -3.73
N PHE A 94 -18.74 -10.27 -3.25
CA PHE A 94 -19.45 -10.19 -1.97
C PHE A 94 -20.89 -10.70 -2.01
N ASP A 95 -21.43 -10.97 -3.20
CA ASP A 95 -22.74 -11.61 -3.34
C ASP A 95 -22.69 -13.13 -3.04
N GLU A 96 -21.50 -13.68 -2.81
CA GLU A 96 -21.31 -15.10 -2.53
C GLU A 96 -21.65 -15.47 -1.08
N PRO A 97 -22.19 -16.69 -0.83
CA PRO A 97 -22.70 -17.08 0.49
C PRO A 97 -21.71 -16.95 1.66
N CYS A 98 -20.39 -17.12 1.42
CA CYS A 98 -19.41 -17.06 2.51
C CYS A 98 -19.23 -15.65 3.09
N PHE A 99 -19.56 -14.61 2.31
CA PHE A 99 -19.49 -13.21 2.77
C PHE A 99 -20.74 -12.78 3.54
N ASN A 100 -21.85 -13.51 3.39
CA ASN A 100 -23.15 -13.16 3.97
C ASN A 100 -23.26 -13.32 5.49
N GLY A 101 -22.16 -13.59 6.20
CA GLY A 101 -22.13 -13.72 7.66
C GLY A 101 -22.95 -14.90 8.19
N ALA A 102 -22.31 -15.85 8.86
CA ALA A 102 -23.02 -16.91 9.59
C ALA A 102 -23.02 -16.62 11.09
N ALA A 103 -24.07 -17.06 11.80
CA ALA A 103 -24.07 -17.03 13.26
C ALA A 103 -22.87 -17.84 13.80
N GLY A 104 -22.07 -17.23 14.68
CA GLY A 104 -20.84 -17.82 15.22
C GLY A 104 -19.61 -17.77 14.31
N LEU A 105 -19.78 -17.63 12.99
CA LEU A 105 -18.70 -17.56 12.00
C LEU A 105 -18.93 -16.44 10.98
N PRO A 106 -18.87 -15.16 11.38
CA PRO A 106 -19.08 -14.05 10.47
C PRO A 106 -17.88 -13.82 9.56
N ALA A 107 -18.13 -13.38 8.32
CA ALA A 107 -17.09 -12.75 7.52
C ALA A 107 -16.55 -11.50 8.25
N ARG A 108 -15.27 -11.20 8.06
CA ARG A 108 -14.59 -10.10 8.76
C ARG A 108 -14.16 -9.04 7.77
N VAL A 109 -14.48 -7.79 8.10
CA VAL A 109 -14.04 -6.60 7.39
C VAL A 109 -12.81 -6.05 8.10
N PHE A 110 -11.77 -5.78 7.32
CA PHE A 110 -10.56 -5.12 7.78
C PHE A 110 -10.32 -3.87 6.95
N LYS A 111 -9.81 -2.83 7.59
CA LYS A 111 -9.41 -1.60 6.92
C LYS A 111 -8.03 -1.81 6.31
N VAL A 112 -7.86 -1.35 5.07
CA VAL A 112 -6.57 -1.33 4.40
C VAL A 112 -6.12 0.12 4.34
N ASP A 113 -5.11 0.45 5.12
CA ASP A 113 -4.42 1.71 5.05
C ASP A 113 -3.64 1.78 3.74
N VAL A 114 -3.79 2.91 3.05
CA VAL A 114 -3.10 3.20 1.81
C VAL A 114 -2.29 4.46 2.05
N HIS A 115 -0.97 4.31 2.02
CA HIS A 115 -0.01 5.40 2.11
C HIS A 115 0.61 5.63 0.76
N ASP A 116 0.34 6.79 0.20
CA ASP A 116 0.77 7.15 -1.14
C ASP A 116 1.75 8.30 -1.08
N TYR A 117 3.01 7.99 -1.36
CA TYR A 117 4.12 8.92 -1.29
C TYR A 117 4.46 9.46 -2.67
N SER A 118 4.48 10.79 -2.81
CA SER A 118 4.91 11.48 -4.02
C SER A 118 5.57 12.83 -3.71
N VAL A 119 6.43 13.29 -4.60
CA VAL A 119 7.05 14.62 -4.51
C VAL A 119 6.09 15.66 -5.07
N ARG A 120 5.94 16.79 -4.38
CA ARG A 120 5.15 17.94 -4.84
C ARG A 120 5.88 19.24 -4.55
N MET A 121 5.64 20.24 -5.39
CA MET A 121 6.08 21.61 -5.18
C MET A 121 4.97 22.37 -4.45
N VAL A 122 5.32 23.19 -3.46
CA VAL A 122 4.39 23.96 -2.64
C VAL A 122 4.84 25.42 -2.62
N ASP A 123 3.91 26.33 -2.90
CA ASP A 123 4.08 27.76 -2.66
C ASP A 123 3.81 28.04 -1.18
N ASP A 124 4.87 28.19 -0.39
CA ASP A 124 4.78 28.33 1.07
C ASP A 124 4.44 29.77 1.52
N ASP A 125 4.71 30.79 0.69
CA ASP A 125 4.54 32.21 1.05
C ASP A 125 3.43 32.92 0.27
N GLY A 126 2.89 32.29 -0.79
CA GLY A 126 1.80 32.83 -1.60
C GLY A 126 2.21 34.07 -2.40
N VAL A 127 3.52 34.33 -2.51
CA VAL A 127 4.07 35.49 -3.21
C VAL A 127 4.38 35.09 -4.65
N PRO A 128 3.70 35.68 -5.65
CA PRO A 128 3.97 35.39 -7.04
C PRO A 128 5.45 35.70 -7.37
N GLY A 129 6.19 34.67 -7.80
CA GLY A 129 7.60 34.78 -8.16
C GLY A 129 8.58 34.22 -7.13
N THR A 130 8.14 33.86 -5.92
CA THR A 130 8.96 33.01 -5.05
C THR A 130 9.00 31.58 -5.63
N ALA A 131 10.18 30.96 -5.62
CA ALA A 131 10.33 29.59 -6.09
C ALA A 131 9.62 28.62 -5.14
N GLU A 132 8.76 27.76 -5.68
CA GLU A 132 8.08 26.72 -4.91
C GLU A 132 9.08 25.80 -4.19
N ARG A 133 8.67 25.30 -3.01
CA ARG A 133 9.47 24.39 -2.19
C ARG A 133 9.04 22.94 -2.44
N PRO A 134 9.99 22.02 -2.67
CA PRO A 134 9.70 20.61 -2.86
C PRO A 134 9.47 19.92 -1.52
N TYR A 135 8.46 19.06 -1.45
CA TYR A 135 8.13 18.23 -0.30
C TYR A 135 7.81 16.80 -0.74
N LEU A 136 8.18 15.83 0.09
CA LEU A 136 7.63 14.49 0.03
C LEU A 136 6.30 14.49 0.80
N PHE A 137 5.19 14.26 0.10
CA PHE A 137 3.87 14.15 0.70
C PHE A 137 3.45 12.70 0.87
N ARG A 138 2.65 12.43 1.92
CA ARG A 138 1.90 11.18 2.10
C ARG A 138 0.40 11.46 2.03
N ALA A 139 -0.24 10.97 0.98
CA ALA A 139 -1.69 10.92 0.90
C ALA A 139 -2.23 9.63 1.55
N HIS A 140 -3.40 9.72 2.18
CA HIS A 140 -4.11 8.59 2.76
C HIS A 140 -5.30 8.19 1.88
N GLY A 141 -5.41 6.91 1.54
CA GLY A 141 -6.50 6.38 0.71
C GLY A 141 -6.24 6.46 -0.80
N LEU A 142 -7.25 6.12 -1.63
CA LEU A 142 -7.15 6.08 -3.10
C LEU A 142 -8.04 7.11 -3.81
N GLY A 143 -8.56 8.12 -3.09
CA GLY A 143 -9.49 9.11 -3.62
C GLY A 143 -8.83 10.40 -4.09
N THR A 144 -9.32 10.98 -5.18
CA THR A 144 -9.09 12.39 -5.54
C THR A 144 -9.87 13.27 -4.56
N ARG A 145 -9.17 13.87 -3.61
CA ARG A 145 -9.73 14.96 -2.80
C ARG A 145 -9.34 16.30 -3.42
N PRO A 146 -10.27 17.27 -3.54
CA PRO A 146 -9.95 18.63 -3.98
C PRO A 146 -8.96 19.36 -3.05
N ASP A 147 -8.84 18.90 -1.82
CA ASP A 147 -8.24 19.58 -0.66
C ASP A 147 -7.20 18.72 0.10
N ALA A 148 -6.99 17.46 -0.26
CA ALA A 148 -5.96 16.63 0.38
C ALA A 148 -4.64 16.69 -0.38
N LEU A 149 -3.83 17.69 -0.02
CA LEU A 149 -2.41 17.70 -0.36
C LEU A 149 -1.68 16.47 0.23
N GLY A 150 -2.31 15.76 1.18
CA GLY A 150 -1.67 14.78 2.04
C GLY A 150 -1.03 15.50 3.23
N GLU A 151 -0.24 14.78 4.02
CA GLU A 151 0.61 15.42 5.02
C GLU A 151 2.06 15.48 4.52
N PRO A 152 2.80 16.57 4.80
CA PRO A 152 4.22 16.63 4.49
C PRO A 152 4.97 15.63 5.38
N VAL A 153 5.77 14.77 4.75
CA VAL A 153 6.64 13.79 5.43
C VAL A 153 8.04 14.36 5.60
N ALA A 154 8.54 15.02 4.56
CA ALA A 154 9.87 15.62 4.56
C ALA A 154 9.90 16.83 3.62
N GLU A 155 10.50 17.92 4.11
CA GLU A 155 10.83 19.10 3.32
C GLU A 155 12.10 18.84 2.47
N GLY A 156 12.18 19.49 1.31
CA GLY A 156 13.38 19.53 0.49
C GLY A 156 13.56 18.31 -0.40
N ILE A 157 12.62 17.37 -0.44
CA ILE A 157 12.73 16.18 -1.31
C ILE A 157 12.34 16.56 -2.73
N GLU A 158 13.33 16.73 -3.60
CA GLU A 158 13.19 17.14 -5.00
C GLU A 158 12.86 15.98 -5.93
N ALA A 159 13.31 14.77 -5.58
CA ALA A 159 13.02 13.58 -6.38
C ALA A 159 12.95 12.33 -5.51
N LEU A 160 12.08 11.41 -5.89
CA LEU A 160 11.91 10.09 -5.28
C LEU A 160 11.94 9.05 -6.40
N ARG A 161 12.65 7.95 -6.22
CA ARG A 161 12.59 6.81 -7.12
C ARG A 161 12.53 5.49 -6.40
N VAL A 162 11.60 4.66 -6.84
CA VAL A 162 11.44 3.28 -6.39
C VAL A 162 11.67 2.34 -7.57
N THR A 163 12.55 1.36 -7.39
CA THR A 163 12.82 0.28 -8.36
C THR A 163 12.69 -1.06 -7.66
N PHE A 164 11.93 -1.98 -8.25
CA PHE A 164 11.86 -3.37 -7.78
C PHE A 164 12.89 -4.23 -8.49
N LEU A 165 13.57 -5.09 -7.72
CA LEU A 165 14.66 -5.92 -8.21
C LEU A 165 14.34 -7.41 -8.02
N ARG A 166 14.69 -8.19 -9.05
CA ARG A 166 14.72 -9.65 -9.07
C ARG A 166 15.94 -10.18 -8.29
N GLU A 167 16.07 -11.50 -8.26
CA GLU A 167 17.17 -12.18 -7.54
C GLU A 167 18.54 -11.95 -8.18
N ASP A 168 18.57 -11.86 -9.50
CA ASP A 168 19.73 -11.51 -10.30
C ASP A 168 20.03 -10.00 -10.32
N GLY A 169 19.26 -9.20 -9.57
CA GLY A 169 19.39 -7.74 -9.52
C GLY A 169 18.72 -7.00 -10.69
N THR A 170 18.05 -7.70 -11.61
CA THR A 170 17.35 -7.04 -12.74
C THR A 170 16.14 -6.25 -12.26
N ALA A 171 15.95 -5.05 -12.82
CA ALA A 171 14.83 -4.19 -12.50
C ALA A 171 13.56 -4.61 -13.27
N PHE A 172 12.40 -4.60 -12.61
CA PHE A 172 11.13 -4.95 -13.23
C PHE A 172 9.95 -4.13 -12.68
N VAL A 173 8.86 -4.06 -13.43
CA VAL A 173 7.57 -3.54 -12.94
C VAL A 173 6.71 -4.72 -12.47
N PRO A 174 6.20 -4.71 -11.23
CA PRO A 174 5.26 -5.71 -10.77
C PRO A 174 3.90 -5.57 -11.49
N THR A 175 3.74 -6.27 -12.61
CA THR A 175 2.48 -6.37 -13.36
C THR A 175 2.03 -7.82 -13.38
N TRP A 176 0.75 -8.07 -13.10
CA TRP A 176 0.19 -9.43 -13.18
C TRP A 176 0.61 -10.15 -14.47
N ASP A 177 1.10 -11.38 -14.31
CA ASP A 177 1.60 -12.20 -15.41
C ASP A 177 1.11 -13.63 -15.23
N ALA A 178 0.19 -14.06 -16.08
CA ALA A 178 -0.39 -15.39 -16.05
C ALA A 178 0.63 -16.49 -16.36
N ALA A 179 1.72 -16.19 -17.08
CA ALA A 179 2.78 -17.15 -17.37
C ALA A 179 3.66 -17.43 -16.13
N ASN A 180 3.63 -16.54 -15.14
CA ASN A 180 4.37 -16.67 -13.89
C ASN A 180 3.40 -16.63 -12.69
N PRO A 181 2.60 -17.68 -12.47
CA PRO A 181 1.59 -17.70 -11.40
C PRO A 181 2.24 -17.67 -10.01
N PRO A 182 1.53 -17.17 -8.97
CA PRO A 182 2.04 -17.22 -7.61
C PRO A 182 2.09 -18.68 -7.13
N PRO A 183 3.02 -19.05 -6.23
CA PRO A 183 2.91 -20.33 -5.54
C PRO A 183 1.64 -20.36 -4.68
N GLU A 184 1.14 -21.55 -4.42
CA GLU A 184 0.04 -21.81 -3.47
C GLU A 184 0.59 -22.27 -2.12
N TYR A 185 -0.26 -22.31 -1.08
CA TYR A 185 0.14 -22.76 0.26
C TYR A 185 0.76 -24.16 0.25
N GLU A 186 0.20 -25.06 -0.56
CA GLU A 186 0.66 -26.46 -0.68
C GLU A 186 1.88 -26.62 -1.60
N THR A 187 2.34 -25.56 -2.26
CA THR A 187 3.47 -25.64 -3.18
C THR A 187 4.73 -26.10 -2.43
N PRO A 188 5.40 -27.20 -2.81
CA PRO A 188 6.59 -27.68 -2.10
C PRO A 188 7.72 -26.64 -2.06
N SER A 189 8.55 -26.63 -1.00
CA SER A 189 9.66 -25.67 -0.83
C SER A 189 10.68 -25.70 -1.98
N GLY A 190 10.89 -26.88 -2.58
CA GLY A 190 11.77 -27.08 -3.73
C GLY A 190 11.18 -26.65 -5.08
N SER A 191 9.88 -26.34 -5.16
CA SER A 191 9.18 -26.11 -6.44
C SER A 191 9.76 -24.93 -7.23
N PRO A 192 9.93 -25.06 -8.56
CA PRO A 192 10.29 -23.94 -9.44
C PRO A 192 9.33 -22.74 -9.33
N LEU A 193 8.05 -22.97 -8.98
CA LEU A 193 7.05 -21.92 -8.78
C LEU A 193 7.45 -20.93 -7.68
N ARG A 194 8.22 -21.35 -6.68
CA ARG A 194 8.72 -20.47 -5.60
C ARG A 194 9.90 -19.58 -6.03
N ARG A 195 10.43 -19.79 -7.23
CA ARG A 195 11.56 -19.07 -7.83
C ARG A 195 11.24 -18.47 -9.19
N ASN A 196 10.00 -18.57 -9.64
CA ASN A 196 9.59 -18.04 -10.94
C ASN A 196 9.62 -16.50 -10.95
N LEU A 197 9.33 -15.92 -12.12
CA LEU A 197 9.32 -14.48 -12.32
C LEU A 197 7.98 -13.86 -11.91
N ASN A 198 7.28 -14.45 -10.93
CA ASN A 198 6.03 -13.88 -10.44
C ASN A 198 6.26 -12.43 -9.96
N PRO A 199 5.33 -11.50 -10.24
CA PRO A 199 5.46 -10.09 -9.88
C PRO A 199 5.58 -9.84 -8.37
N ALA A 200 5.03 -10.73 -7.54
CA ALA A 200 5.13 -10.67 -6.10
C ALA A 200 6.47 -11.20 -5.56
N ASN A 201 7.31 -11.83 -6.40
CA ASN A 201 8.61 -12.36 -6.02
C ASN A 201 9.69 -11.26 -6.05
N VAL A 202 9.50 -10.22 -5.24
CA VAL A 202 10.42 -9.07 -5.10
C VAL A 202 11.57 -9.46 -4.17
N ARG A 203 12.81 -9.28 -4.63
CA ARG A 203 14.01 -9.65 -3.85
C ARG A 203 14.63 -8.47 -3.13
N ALA A 204 14.59 -7.31 -3.78
CA ALA A 204 15.01 -6.06 -3.21
C ALA A 204 14.17 -4.90 -3.76
N VAL A 205 14.10 -3.82 -2.99
CA VAL A 205 13.55 -2.53 -3.41
C VAL A 205 14.69 -1.53 -3.32
N ARG A 206 15.06 -0.92 -4.43
CA ARG A 206 16.02 0.19 -4.44
C ARG A 206 15.26 1.51 -4.36
N LEU A 207 15.64 2.32 -3.39
CA LEU A 207 15.10 3.65 -3.16
C LEU A 207 16.21 4.67 -3.46
N ARG A 208 15.91 5.64 -4.32
CA ARG A 208 16.78 6.80 -4.56
C ARG A 208 16.01 8.07 -4.26
N MET A 209 16.64 9.03 -3.60
CA MET A 209 16.02 10.31 -3.27
C MET A 209 17.04 11.44 -3.45
N VAL A 210 16.59 12.57 -3.96
CA VAL A 210 17.37 13.82 -3.97
C VAL A 210 16.77 14.74 -2.93
N ALA A 211 17.56 15.07 -1.91
CA ALA A 211 17.19 16.00 -0.86
C ALA A 211 17.96 17.31 -1.02
N ARG A 212 17.28 18.43 -0.79
CA ARG A 212 17.82 19.78 -0.77
C ARG A 212 17.84 20.29 0.68
N ALA A 213 18.90 21.02 1.03
CA ALA A 213 18.94 21.74 2.31
C ALA A 213 17.76 22.72 2.42
N SER A 214 17.24 22.92 3.63
CA SER A 214 16.12 23.85 3.86
C SER A 214 16.53 25.33 3.73
N ARG A 215 17.82 25.63 3.90
CA ARG A 215 18.40 26.96 3.81
C ARG A 215 19.46 27.04 2.70
N ALA A 216 19.48 28.18 2.02
CA ALA A 216 20.55 28.51 1.10
C ALA A 216 21.86 28.76 1.88
N ASP A 217 22.94 28.18 1.38
CA ASP A 217 24.32 28.49 1.75
C ASP A 217 24.69 29.83 1.09
N SER A 218 24.97 30.83 1.92
CA SER A 218 25.28 32.19 1.45
C SER A 218 26.53 32.23 0.59
N VAL A 219 27.54 31.41 0.92
CA VAL A 219 28.80 31.33 0.18
C VAL A 219 28.56 30.74 -1.21
N MET A 220 27.78 29.66 -1.31
CA MET A 220 27.42 29.07 -2.60
C MET A 220 26.57 30.02 -3.45
N ARG A 221 25.64 30.75 -2.81
CA ARG A 221 24.78 31.72 -3.48
C ARG A 221 25.58 32.88 -4.06
N GLU A 222 26.50 33.45 -3.28
CA GLU A 222 27.37 34.57 -3.70
C GLU A 222 28.35 34.14 -4.80
N ALA A 223 28.81 32.90 -4.77
CA ALA A 223 29.67 32.34 -5.81
C ALA A 223 28.92 31.97 -7.11
N GLY A 224 27.59 32.17 -7.18
CA GLY A 224 26.77 31.75 -8.32
C GLY A 224 26.79 30.24 -8.56
N LEU A 225 27.19 29.46 -7.55
CA LEU A 225 27.29 28.01 -7.65
C LEU A 225 25.91 27.41 -7.39
N GLU A 226 25.28 26.91 -8.45
CA GLU A 226 24.24 25.91 -8.28
C GLU A 226 24.89 24.66 -7.68
N ALA A 227 24.32 24.08 -6.62
CA ALA A 227 24.87 22.84 -6.10
C ALA A 227 24.82 21.76 -7.18
N ALA A 228 26.01 21.38 -7.65
CA ALA A 228 26.22 20.30 -8.59
C ALA A 228 26.10 18.97 -7.84
N ILE A 229 24.87 18.56 -7.53
CA ILE A 229 24.55 17.14 -7.39
C ILE A 229 23.84 16.75 -8.67
N PRO A 230 24.27 15.67 -9.34
CA PRO A 230 23.59 15.20 -10.53
C PRO A 230 22.12 14.93 -10.21
N ALA A 231 21.22 15.36 -11.10
CA ALA A 231 19.87 14.84 -11.09
C ALA A 231 19.93 13.30 -11.09
N LEU A 232 18.87 12.64 -10.62
CA LEU A 232 18.79 11.20 -10.82
C LEU A 232 19.04 10.89 -12.30
N PRO A 233 19.93 9.93 -12.64
CA PRO A 233 20.22 9.63 -14.03
C PRO A 233 18.93 9.41 -14.84
N GLY A 234 18.74 10.19 -15.91
CA GLY A 234 17.54 10.15 -16.75
C GLY A 234 16.41 11.13 -16.37
N GLU A 235 16.59 11.97 -15.33
CA GLU A 235 15.61 12.99 -14.96
C GLU A 235 15.99 14.41 -15.43
N PRO A 236 15.00 15.25 -15.76
CA PRO A 236 15.22 16.68 -15.86
C PRO A 236 15.70 17.21 -14.51
N ARG A 237 16.79 17.98 -14.53
CA ARG A 237 17.24 18.71 -13.36
C ARG A 237 16.16 19.73 -12.99
N LEU A 238 15.52 19.56 -11.83
CA LEU A 238 14.62 20.59 -11.33
C LEU A 238 15.43 21.88 -11.12
N PRO A 239 14.93 23.04 -11.57
CA PRO A 239 15.56 24.31 -11.29
C PRO A 239 15.61 24.50 -9.77
N ALA A 240 16.81 24.53 -9.19
CA ALA A 240 16.97 24.99 -7.82
C ALA A 240 17.39 26.45 -7.85
N PRO A 241 16.90 27.27 -6.92
CA PRO A 241 17.53 28.55 -6.65
C PRO A 241 19.02 28.33 -6.31
N ALA A 242 19.88 29.26 -6.72
CA ALA A 242 21.30 29.20 -6.39
C ALA A 242 21.53 29.12 -4.87
N GLY A 243 22.60 28.45 -4.46
CA GLY A 243 23.03 28.39 -3.07
C GLY A 243 22.45 27.24 -2.23
N PHE A 244 21.53 26.42 -2.73
CA PHE A 244 21.04 25.28 -1.95
C PHE A 244 21.88 24.02 -2.16
N ARG A 245 22.42 23.44 -1.07
CA ARG A 245 23.09 22.14 -1.12
C ARG A 245 22.08 21.02 -1.41
N ARG A 246 22.47 20.08 -2.26
CA ARG A 246 21.70 18.86 -2.56
C ARG A 246 22.44 17.64 -2.03
N PHE A 247 21.72 16.53 -1.86
CA PHE A 247 22.22 15.23 -1.40
C PHE A 247 21.49 14.13 -2.17
N LEU A 248 22.23 13.21 -2.79
CA LEU A 248 21.68 11.98 -3.35
C LEU A 248 21.76 10.89 -2.29
N TYR A 249 20.61 10.35 -1.89
CA TYR A 249 20.51 9.18 -1.04
C TYR A 249 20.09 7.97 -1.88
N GLU A 250 20.87 6.90 -1.83
CA GLU A 250 20.54 5.61 -2.45
C GLU A 250 20.62 4.51 -1.41
N THR A 251 19.57 3.70 -1.31
CA THR A 251 19.55 2.53 -0.43
C THR A 251 18.82 1.36 -1.09
N THR A 252 19.14 0.16 -0.64
CA THR A 252 18.51 -1.07 -1.09
C THR A 252 17.96 -1.81 0.12
N ILE A 253 16.66 -2.10 0.09
CA ILE A 253 15.93 -2.77 1.16
C ILE A 253 15.57 -4.17 0.69
N LEU A 254 15.71 -5.15 1.58
CA LEU A 254 15.36 -6.55 1.32
C LEU A 254 14.02 -6.89 1.99
N PRO A 255 12.87 -6.81 1.28
CA PRO A 255 11.58 -7.15 1.85
C PRO A 255 11.43 -8.66 1.98
N ARG A 256 11.71 -9.21 3.16
CA ARG A 256 11.63 -10.67 3.41
C ARG A 256 10.25 -11.24 3.09
N ASN A 257 9.19 -10.49 3.39
CA ASN A 257 7.80 -10.91 3.20
C ASN A 257 7.30 -10.82 1.74
N LEU A 258 8.10 -10.27 0.83
CA LEU A 258 7.79 -10.25 -0.60
C LEU A 258 8.59 -11.32 -1.37
N ARG A 259 9.13 -12.32 -0.66
CA ARG A 259 9.82 -13.45 -1.28
C ARG A 259 8.86 -14.62 -1.40
N SER A 260 8.56 -15.04 -2.61
CA SER A 260 7.71 -16.23 -2.86
C SER A 260 8.34 -17.57 -2.41
N ARG A 261 9.56 -17.55 -1.85
CA ARG A 261 10.23 -18.73 -1.28
C ARG A 261 9.57 -19.19 0.02
N GLU A 262 9.13 -18.24 0.82
CA GLU A 262 8.50 -18.46 2.11
C GLU A 262 7.18 -17.71 2.05
N MET A 263 6.04 -18.42 2.08
CA MET A 263 4.77 -17.73 2.28
C MET A 263 4.69 -17.45 3.78
N PRO A 264 4.81 -16.18 4.23
CA PRO A 264 4.51 -15.88 5.62
C PRO A 264 3.03 -16.21 5.82
N LEU A 265 2.75 -17.24 6.62
CA LEU A 265 1.40 -17.55 7.09
C LEU A 265 0.96 -16.37 7.96
N PRO A 266 0.05 -15.50 7.49
CA PRO A 266 -0.35 -14.34 8.27
C PRO A 266 -1.23 -14.84 9.42
N ALA A 267 -0.96 -14.38 10.64
CA ALA A 267 -1.78 -14.74 11.79
C ALA A 267 -3.23 -14.27 11.57
N TYR A 268 -4.16 -15.19 11.28
CA TYR A 268 -5.56 -14.88 10.99
C TYR A 268 -6.52 -15.35 12.09
N SER A 269 -6.00 -15.83 13.23
CA SER A 269 -6.82 -16.30 14.34
C SER A 269 -6.98 -15.25 15.44
N GLN A 270 -8.23 -15.00 15.88
CA GLN A 270 -8.55 -14.39 17.17
C GLN A 270 -8.94 -15.45 18.22
N ASP A 271 -8.73 -16.73 17.92
CA ASP A 271 -9.00 -17.84 18.83
C ASP A 271 -7.98 -17.82 19.98
N THR A 272 -8.48 -17.62 21.20
CA THR A 272 -7.68 -17.54 22.43
C THR A 272 -7.47 -18.92 23.08
N THR A 273 -7.91 -20.00 22.44
CA THR A 273 -7.80 -21.36 22.97
C THR A 273 -6.32 -21.80 23.04
N PRO A 274 -5.84 -22.31 24.20
CA PRO A 274 -4.46 -22.82 24.32
C PRO A 274 -4.19 -23.95 23.31
N GLY A 275 -3.23 -23.74 22.41
CA GLY A 275 -2.85 -24.72 21.37
C GLY A 275 -3.28 -24.35 19.95
N ALA A 276 -4.02 -23.27 19.76
CA ALA A 276 -4.27 -22.72 18.42
C ALA A 276 -2.93 -22.33 17.75
N CYS A 277 -2.67 -22.86 16.55
CA CYS A 277 -1.56 -22.48 15.66
C CYS A 277 -0.12 -22.89 16.04
N GLN A 278 0.11 -24.09 16.57
CA GLN A 278 1.47 -24.63 16.79
C GLN A 278 2.16 -25.21 15.53
N GLY A 279 1.98 -24.60 14.36
CA GLY A 279 2.78 -24.92 13.17
C GLY A 279 2.53 -26.29 12.50
N ARG A 280 1.45 -27.00 12.84
CA ARG A 280 0.89 -28.07 12.01
C ARG A 280 -0.39 -27.57 11.36
N ALA A 281 -0.55 -27.82 10.05
CA ALA A 281 -1.82 -27.66 9.36
C ALA A 281 -2.89 -28.49 10.12
N PRO A 282 -3.96 -27.87 10.61
CA PRO A 282 -5.01 -28.60 11.32
C PRO A 282 -5.68 -29.62 10.41
N ALA A 283 -5.93 -30.82 10.96
CA ALA A 283 -6.59 -31.90 10.24
C ALA A 283 -8.10 -31.66 10.00
N ASP A 284 -8.65 -30.58 10.54
CA ASP A 284 -10.05 -30.18 10.47
C ASP A 284 -10.33 -29.14 9.36
N GLY A 285 -9.34 -28.81 8.52
CA GLY A 285 -9.51 -27.87 7.41
C GLY A 285 -9.61 -26.41 7.81
N LEU A 286 -9.37 -26.08 9.09
CA LEU A 286 -9.23 -24.69 9.54
C LEU A 286 -7.77 -24.27 9.33
N LEU A 287 -7.51 -23.24 8.53
CA LEU A 287 -6.17 -22.70 8.33
C LEU A 287 -5.71 -21.99 9.61
N CYS A 288 -5.03 -22.72 10.50
CA CYS A 288 -4.28 -22.13 11.59
C CYS A 288 -3.04 -21.42 11.03
N ALA A 289 -3.10 -20.10 11.01
CA ALA A 289 -1.93 -19.25 11.03
C ALA A 289 -2.15 -18.31 12.22
N GLY A 290 -1.28 -18.39 13.22
CA GLY A 290 -1.41 -17.66 14.48
C GLY A 290 -0.03 -17.37 15.05
N GLY A 291 0.07 -16.19 15.61
CA GLY A 291 1.14 -15.64 16.44
C GLY A 291 0.49 -14.57 17.30
#